data_AF-A0A0T9RNN8-F1
#
_entry.id   AF-A0A0T9RNN8-F1
#
_cell.length_a   1.000
_cell.length_b   1.000
_cell.length_c   1.000
_cell.angle_alpha   90.00
_cell.angle_beta   90.00
_cell.angle_gamma   90.00
#
_symmetry.space_group_name_H-M   'P 1'
#
loop_
_entity.id
_entity.type
_entity.pdbx_description
1 polymer ?
#
loop_
_entity_poly.entity_id
_entity_poly.type
_entity_poly.pdbx_seq_one_letter_code
_entity_poly.pdbx_strand_id
1 'polypeptide(L)'
;MAYEQFVQVIMPSVFCPEDGKWIQEQLQQLAPSLRRKVVVKYAEVYQVAFYTESVSYRQENKARHEANTRLRLFVKSHGKALQGYTVSPPLVAK
;
A
#
# COMPACT_ATOMS: atom_id res chain seq x y z
N MET A 1 13.36 -4.13 30.71
CA MET A 1 12.05 -3.83 30.11
C MET A 1 12.30 -3.20 28.75
N ALA A 2 12.22 -3.97 27.67
CA ALA A 2 12.41 -3.43 26.33
C ALA A 2 11.23 -2.52 26.00
N TYR A 3 11.48 -1.23 25.85
CA TYR A 3 10.51 -0.29 25.29
C TYR A 3 10.37 -0.65 23.81
N GLU A 4 9.37 -1.49 23.50
CA GLU A 4 8.93 -1.63 22.12
C GLU A 4 8.61 -0.22 21.63
N GLN A 5 9.43 0.28 20.71
CA GLN A 5 9.19 1.55 20.05
C GLN A 5 7.82 1.42 19.38
N PHE A 6 6.79 1.98 20.01
CA PHE A 6 5.47 2.16 19.43
C PHE A 6 5.61 3.14 18.27
N VAL A 7 6.09 2.64 17.14
CA VAL A 7 5.99 3.35 15.88
C VAL A 7 4.51 3.37 15.57
N GLN A 8 3.84 4.47 15.90
CA GLN A 8 2.47 4.75 15.51
C GLN A 8 2.39 4.64 13.98
N VAL A 9 2.01 3.46 13.48
CA VAL A 9 1.86 3.23 12.04
C VAL A 9 0.58 3.95 11.64
N ILE A 10 0.75 5.05 10.91
CA ILE A 10 -0.37 5.83 10.39
C ILE A 10 -1.17 4.92 9.45
N MET A 11 -2.43 4.67 9.78
CA MET A 11 -3.35 3.86 8.98
C MET A 11 -4.11 4.74 7.97
N PRO A 12 -4.61 4.16 6.84
CA PRO A 12 -5.46 4.88 5.90
C PRO A 12 -6.75 5.38 6.54
N SER A 13 -7.30 6.48 6.01
CA SER A 13 -8.60 7.01 6.48
C SER A 13 -9.76 6.09 6.15
N VAL A 14 -9.67 5.37 5.03
CA VAL A 14 -10.64 4.36 4.60
C VAL A 14 -9.90 3.07 4.24
N PHE A 15 -10.35 1.97 4.82
CA PHE A 15 -9.88 0.61 4.55
C PHE A 15 -10.86 -0.39 5.15
N CYS A 16 -10.84 -1.62 4.66
CA CYS A 16 -11.60 -2.71 5.26
C CYS A 16 -10.94 -3.15 6.59
N PRO A 17 -11.66 -3.18 7.73
CA PRO A 17 -11.07 -3.50 9.04
C PRO A 17 -10.33 -4.85 9.09
N GLU A 18 -10.84 -5.83 8.34
CA GLU A 18 -10.27 -7.18 8.25
C GLU A 18 -8.85 -7.19 7.66
N ASP A 19 -8.56 -6.25 6.75
CA ASP A 19 -7.25 -6.11 6.13
C ASP A 19 -6.31 -5.22 6.97
N GLY A 20 -6.80 -4.59 8.04
CA GLY A 20 -6.05 -3.59 8.81
C GLY A 20 -4.70 -4.08 9.31
N LYS A 21 -4.65 -5.30 9.85
CA LYS A 21 -3.39 -5.92 10.30
C LYS A 21 -2.42 -6.12 9.13
N TRP A 22 -2.88 -6.64 8.01
CA TRP A 22 -2.06 -6.87 6.82
C TRP A 22 -1.54 -5.55 6.23
N ILE A 23 -2.38 -4.52 6.14
CA ILE A 23 -1.98 -3.18 5.67
C ILE A 23 -0.88 -2.61 6.56
N GLN A 24 -1.02 -2.72 7.88
CA GLN A 24 -0.01 -2.27 8.84
C GLN A 24 1.33 -2.97 8.60
N GLU A 25 1.33 -4.29 8.46
CA GLU A 25 2.52 -5.09 8.18
C GLU A 25 3.20 -4.66 6.85
N GLN A 26 2.42 -4.41 5.79
CA GLN A 26 2.96 -3.92 4.51
C GLN A 26 3.59 -2.53 4.67
N LEU A 27 2.93 -1.61 5.37
CA LEU A 27 3.44 -0.25 5.58
C LEU A 27 4.73 -0.24 6.42
N GLN A 28 4.87 -1.16 7.38
CA GLN A 28 6.09 -1.28 8.18
C GLN A 28 7.33 -1.65 7.35
N GLN A 29 7.16 -2.35 6.22
CA GLN A 29 8.25 -2.68 5.29
C GLN A 29 8.78 -1.45 4.53
N LEU A 30 8.04 -0.35 4.53
CA LEU A 30 8.44 0.90 3.87
C LEU A 30 9.19 1.83 4.83
N ALA A 31 10.02 2.71 4.27
CA ALA A 31 10.65 3.78 5.04
C ALA A 31 9.61 4.74 5.65
N PRO A 32 9.81 5.25 6.88
CA PRO A 32 8.84 6.11 7.57
C PRO A 32 8.37 7.33 6.77
N SER A 33 9.26 7.93 5.97
CA SER A 33 8.95 9.08 5.11
C SER A 33 7.95 8.76 4.00
N LEU A 34 7.96 7.52 3.49
CA LEU A 34 7.12 7.07 2.39
C LEU A 34 5.74 6.60 2.87
N ARG A 35 5.66 6.04 4.09
CA ARG A 35 4.42 5.53 4.68
C ARG A 35 3.28 6.55 4.61
N ARG A 36 3.53 7.80 5.01
CA ARG A 36 2.52 8.88 4.98
C ARG A 36 1.91 9.07 3.59
N LYS A 37 2.73 9.09 2.55
CA LYS A 37 2.26 9.26 1.16
C LYS A 37 1.48 8.04 0.69
N VAL A 38 1.97 6.84 0.99
CA VAL A 38 1.33 5.58 0.58
C VAL A 38 -0.04 5.42 1.24
N VAL A 39 -0.15 5.77 2.51
CA VAL A 39 -1.40 5.73 3.27
C VAL A 39 -2.49 6.59 2.62
N VAL A 40 -2.15 7.82 2.24
CA VAL A 40 -3.10 8.73 1.55
C VAL A 40 -3.48 8.15 0.18
N LYS A 41 -2.50 7.68 -0.60
CA LYS A 41 -2.77 7.08 -1.92
C LYS A 41 -3.57 5.78 -1.84
N TYR A 42 -3.37 4.99 -0.80
CA TYR A 42 -4.16 3.80 -0.56
C TYR A 42 -5.63 4.17 -0.37
N ALA A 43 -5.91 5.14 0.51
CA ALA A 43 -7.27 5.62 0.79
C ALA A 43 -7.95 6.18 -0.47
N GLU A 44 -7.24 6.98 -1.27
CA GLU A 44 -7.74 7.49 -2.55
C GLU A 44 -8.15 6.34 -3.50
N VAL A 45 -7.28 5.35 -3.70
CA VAL A 45 -7.55 4.22 -4.61
C VAL A 45 -8.73 3.39 -4.11
N TYR A 46 -8.79 3.14 -2.80
CA TYR A 46 -9.88 2.43 -2.17
C TYR A 46 -11.21 3.12 -2.45
N GLN A 47 -11.28 4.42 -2.15
CA GLN A 47 -12.48 5.21 -2.30
C GLN A 47 -12.93 5.33 -3.77
N VAL A 48 -12.00 5.56 -4.69
CA VAL A 48 -12.30 5.63 -6.12
C VAL A 48 -12.84 4.29 -6.62
N ALA A 49 -12.19 3.18 -6.29
CA ALA A 49 -12.63 1.85 -6.72
C ALA A 49 -14.00 1.49 -6.13
N PHE A 50 -14.27 1.90 -4.88
CA PHE A 50 -15.57 1.72 -4.24
C PHE A 50 -16.68 2.47 -4.97
N TYR A 51 -16.49 3.76 -5.27
CA TYR A 51 -17.52 4.57 -5.94
C TYR A 51 -17.66 4.29 -7.44
N THR A 52 -16.62 3.76 -8.08
CA THR A 52 -16.66 3.41 -9.50
C THR A 52 -17.45 2.11 -9.73
N GLU A 53 -17.44 1.20 -8.76
CA GLU A 53 -18.21 -0.04 -8.85
C GLU A 53 -19.71 0.24 -8.71
N SER A 54 -20.49 -0.17 -9.72
CA SER A 54 -21.93 0.09 -9.78
C SER A 54 -22.74 -0.89 -8.94
N VAL A 55 -22.20 -2.08 -8.68
CA VAL A 55 -22.87 -3.13 -7.94
C VAL A 55 -22.54 -3.02 -6.45
N SER A 56 -23.48 -2.51 -5.64
CA SER A 56 -23.25 -2.16 -4.23
C SER A 56 -22.57 -3.25 -3.39
N TYR A 57 -23.01 -4.50 -3.49
CA TYR A 57 -22.42 -5.60 -2.70
C TYR A 57 -21.01 -6.02 -3.16
N ARG A 58 -20.55 -5.55 -4.33
CA ARG A 58 -19.21 -5.80 -4.87
C ARG A 58 -18.22 -4.67 -4.58
N GLN A 59 -18.70 -3.48 -4.24
CA GLN A 59 -17.90 -2.27 -4.07
C GLN A 59 -16.75 -2.49 -3.09
N GLU A 60 -17.04 -3.06 -1.92
CA GLU A 60 -16.04 -3.35 -0.88
C GLU A 60 -14.95 -4.30 -1.39
N ASN A 61 -15.35 -5.42 -2.01
CA ASN A 61 -14.41 -6.41 -2.54
C ASN A 61 -13.55 -5.84 -3.68
N LYS A 62 -14.13 -5.01 -4.54
CA LYS A 62 -13.41 -4.35 -5.63
C LYS A 62 -12.42 -3.33 -5.08
N ALA A 63 -12.82 -2.52 -4.11
CA ALA A 63 -11.98 -1.53 -3.44
C ALA A 63 -10.80 -2.19 -2.73
N ARG A 64 -11.05 -3.24 -1.94
CA ARG A 64 -10.01 -4.05 -1.30
C ARG A 64 -9.05 -4.63 -2.32
N HIS A 65 -9.56 -5.23 -3.39
CA HIS A 65 -8.72 -5.86 -4.41
C HIS A 65 -7.76 -4.87 -5.07
N GLU A 66 -8.27 -3.72 -5.53
CA GLU A 66 -7.44 -2.71 -6.20
C GLU A 66 -6.42 -2.08 -5.25
N ALA A 67 -6.86 -1.65 -4.06
CA ALA A 67 -5.99 -0.99 -3.10
C ALA A 67 -4.91 -1.92 -2.55
N ASN A 68 -5.28 -3.15 -2.13
CA ASN A 68 -4.34 -4.14 -1.60
C ASN A 68 -3.36 -4.61 -2.67
N THR A 69 -3.81 -4.86 -3.90
CA THR A 69 -2.92 -5.27 -4.99
C THR A 69 -1.87 -4.20 -5.26
N ARG A 70 -2.29 -2.93 -5.33
CA ARG A 70 -1.38 -1.81 -5.57
C ARG A 70 -0.39 -1.62 -4.42
N LEU A 71 -0.84 -1.74 -3.17
CA LEU A 71 0.04 -1.69 -1.99
C LEU A 71 1.10 -2.79 -2.08
N ARG A 72 0.69 -4.04 -2.31
CA ARG A 72 1.60 -5.19 -2.41
C ARG A 72 2.65 -5.01 -3.50
N LEU A 73 2.24 -4.55 -4.69
CA LEU A 73 3.18 -4.28 -5.80
C LEU A 73 4.15 -3.15 -5.46
N PHE A 74 3.66 -2.10 -4.79
CA PHE A 74 4.48 -0.99 -4.36
C PHE A 74 5.52 -1.41 -3.32
N VAL A 75 5.11 -2.16 -2.29
CA VAL A 75 6.03 -2.70 -1.28
C VAL A 75 7.05 -3.65 -1.91
N LYS A 76 6.63 -4.53 -2.83
CA LYS A 76 7.55 -5.44 -3.54
C LYS A 76 8.59 -4.70 -4.39
N SER A 77 8.19 -3.63 -5.08
CA SER A 77 9.12 -2.83 -5.89
C SER A 77 10.10 -2.02 -5.02
N HIS A 78 9.61 -1.39 -3.94
CA HIS A 78 10.45 -0.59 -3.06
C HIS A 78 11.35 -1.44 -2.16
N GLY A 79 10.90 -2.63 -1.76
CA GLY A 79 11.74 -3.62 -1.07
C GLY A 79 12.92 -4.09 -1.92
N LYS A 80 12.73 -4.25 -3.24
CA LYS A 80 13.82 -4.56 -4.18
C LYS A 80 14.78 -3.38 -4.40
N ALA A 81 14.25 -2.17 -4.47
CA ALA A 81 15.07 -0.96 -4.61
C ALA A 81 15.98 -0.75 -3.39
N LEU A 82 15.48 -1.06 -2.18
CA LEU A 82 16.27 -1.06 -0.93
C LEU A 82 17.34 -2.17 -0.89
N GLN A 83 17.18 -3.26 -1.64
CA GLN A 83 18.18 -4.33 -1.78
C GLN A 83 19.21 -4.07 -2.88
N GLY A 84 19.26 -2.86 -3.47
CA GLY A 84 20.29 -2.50 -4.45
C GLY A 84 20.02 -2.98 -5.88
N TYR A 85 18.82 -3.51 -6.16
CA TYR A 85 18.42 -3.85 -7.53
C TYR A 85 17.88 -2.61 -8.26
N THR A 86 18.73 -1.61 -8.50
CA THR A 86 18.46 -0.62 -9.55
C THR A 86 18.67 -1.32 -10.89
N VAL A 87 17.60 -1.89 -11.42
CA VAL A 87 17.63 -2.46 -12.77
C VAL A 87 18.05 -1.32 -13.70
N SER A 88 19.14 -1.52 -14.45
CA SER A 88 19.60 -0.50 -15.41
C SER A 88 18.46 -0.22 -16.41
N PRO A 89 18.20 1.05 -16.74
CA PRO A 89 17.15 1.40 -17.69
C PRO A 89 17.38 0.66 -19.01
N PRO A 90 16.33 0.12 -19.66
CA PRO A 90 16.50 -0.59 -20.91
C PRO A 90 17.09 0.38 -21.94
N LEU A 91 18.31 0.09 -22.39
CA LEU A 91 18.94 0.79 -23.50
C LEU A 91 18.14 0.43 -24.75
N VAL A 92 17.26 1.34 -25.18
CA VAL A 92 16.65 1.25 -26.51
C VAL A 92 17.79 1.46 -27.51
N ALA A 93 18.24 0.37 -28.14
CA ALA A 93 19.13 0.44 -29.28
C ALA A 93 18.37 1.08 -30.45
N LYS A 94 18.99 2.11 -31.06
CA LYS A 94 18.51 2.78 -32.27
C LYS A 94 18.64 1.90 -33.50
#